data_AF-A0A9E5Y2G1-F1
#
_entry.id   AF-A0A9E5Y2G1-F1
#
_cell.length_a   1.000
_cell.length_b   1.000
_cell.length_c   1.000
_cell.angle_alpha   90.00
_cell.angle_beta   90.00
_cell.angle_gamma   90.00
#
_symmetry.space_group_name_H-M   'P 1'
#
loop_
_entity.id
_entity.type
_entity.pdbx_description
1 polymer ?
#
loop_
_entity_poly.entity_id
_entity_poly.type
_entity_poly.pdbx_seq_one_letter_code
_entity_poly.pdbx_strand_id
1 'polypeptide(L)' 'MWTVVYIAPNKKEAQRLEKLLTAEGLLVKLRAIGLPQSNNMCSIEVLVPESEVDEALEIINNA' A
#
# COMPACT_ATOMS: atom_id res chain seq x y z
N MET A 1 -9.02 0.29 -13.21
CA MET A 1 -7.91 -0.67 -13.06
C MET A 1 -7.27 -0.45 -11.69
N TRP A 2 -6.59 -1.46 -11.09
CA TRP A 2 -5.86 -1.28 -9.82
C TRP A 2 -4.38 -1.09 -10.12
N THR A 3 -3.77 -0.07 -9.53
CA THR A 3 -2.37 0.32 -9.75
C THR A 3 -1.60 0.21 -8.46
N VAL A 4 -0.38 -0.32 -8.52
CA VAL A 4 0.54 -0.37 -7.38
C VAL A 4 1.21 0.99 -7.23
N VAL A 5 0.99 1.65 -6.09
CA VAL A 5 1.59 2.96 -5.79
C VAL A 5 2.77 2.86 -4.82
N TYR A 6 2.83 1.78 -4.04
CA TYR A 6 3.90 1.57 -3.07
C TYR A 6 4.12 0.08 -2.80
N ILE A 7 5.37 -0.30 -2.46
CA ILE A 7 5.72 -1.65 -2.05
C ILE A 7 6.33 -1.57 -0.65
N ALA A 8 5.54 -1.91 0.35
CA ALA A 8 5.98 -1.91 1.73
C ALA A 8 6.87 -3.14 2.01
N PRO A 9 7.98 -2.96 2.76
CA PRO A 9 8.87 -4.07 3.11
C PRO A 9 8.28 -5.02 4.18
N ASN A 10 7.20 -4.59 4.86
CA ASN A 10 6.59 -5.37 5.92
C ASN A 10 5.10 -5.02 6.11
N LYS A 11 4.34 -5.92 6.75
CA LYS A 11 2.88 -5.76 7.00
C LYS A 11 2.50 -4.53 7.79
N LYS A 12 3.33 -4.16 8.76
CA LYS A 12 3.08 -2.99 9.62
C LYS A 12 3.05 -1.69 8.81
N GLU A 13 4.00 -1.50 7.90
CA GLU A 13 4.06 -0.31 7.05
C GLU A 13 2.91 -0.30 6.02
N ALA A 14 2.62 -1.45 5.41
CA ALA A 14 1.49 -1.57 4.49
C ALA A 14 0.15 -1.17 5.16
N GLN A 15 -0.09 -1.64 6.39
CA GLN A 15 -1.28 -1.27 7.15
C GLN A 15 -1.29 0.19 7.61
N ARG A 16 -0.12 0.78 7.91
CA ARG A 16 -0.04 2.20 8.22
C ARG A 16 -0.52 3.02 7.02
N LEU A 17 0.00 2.73 5.83
CA LEU A 17 -0.36 3.41 4.59
C LEU A 17 -1.83 3.17 4.21
N GLU A 18 -2.32 1.93 4.34
CA GLU A 18 -3.74 1.61 4.12
C GLU A 18 -4.64 2.50 4.99
N LYS A 19 -4.35 2.62 6.29
CA LYS A 19 -5.14 3.45 7.20
C LYS A 19 -5.07 4.93 6.85
N LEU A 20 -3.90 5.43 6.47
CA LEU A 20 -3.68 6.83 6.13
C LEU A 20 -4.49 7.22 4.89
N LEU A 21 -4.35 6.42 3.82
CA LEU A 21 -5.09 6.61 2.57
C LEU A 21 -6.60 6.39 2.76
N THR A 22 -7.01 5.40 3.55
CA THR A 22 -8.45 5.16 3.83
C THR A 22 -9.05 6.29 4.67
N ALA A 23 -8.27 6.94 5.54
CA ALA A 23 -8.73 8.08 6.33
C ALA A 23 -9.04 9.31 5.47
N GLU A 24 -8.28 9.50 4.39
CA GLU A 24 -8.52 10.55 3.39
C GLU A 24 -9.67 10.19 2.42
N GLY A 25 -10.21 8.96 2.51
CA GLY A 25 -11.35 8.51 1.70
C GLY A 25 -10.97 7.66 0.48
N LEU A 26 -9.68 7.34 0.30
CA LEU A 26 -9.22 6.56 -0.84
C LEU A 26 -9.45 5.06 -0.61
N LEU A 27 -9.70 4.34 -1.72
CA LEU A 27 -9.77 2.88 -1.71
C LEU A 27 -8.37 2.27 -1.80
N VAL A 28 -8.03 1.44 -0.82
CA VAL A 28 -6.74 0.74 -0.79
C VAL A 28 -6.94 -0.77 -0.77
N LYS A 29 -6.09 -1.48 -1.51
CA LYS A 29 -6.00 -2.93 -1.49
C LYS A 29 -4.56 -3.34 -1.21
N LEU A 30 -4.37 -4.13 -0.16
CA LEU A 30 -3.07 -4.71 0.16
C LEU A 30 -2.91 -6.09 -0.51
N ARG A 31 -1.79 -6.30 -1.19
CA ARG A 31 -1.43 -7.60 -1.78
C ARG A 31 -0.05 -8.03 -1.31
N ALA A 32 0.01 -9.07 -0.50
CA ALA A 32 1.28 -9.66 -0.10
C ALA A 32 1.93 -10.39 -1.27
N ILE A 33 3.22 -10.13 -1.50
CA ILE A 33 4.05 -10.85 -2.46
C ILE A 33 5.17 -11.59 -1.71
N GLY A 34 5.22 -12.91 -1.86
CA GLY A 34 6.26 -13.76 -1.32
C GLY A 34 5.72 -14.96 -0.55
N LEU A 35 6.45 -16.07 -0.62
CA LEU A 35 6.22 -17.23 0.24
C LEU A 35 6.80 -16.94 1.63
N PRO A 36 6.15 -17.37 2.72
CA PRO A 36 6.66 -17.21 4.09
C PRO A 36 7.82 -18.18 4.33
N GLN A 37 8.91 -18.05 3.58
CA GLN A 37 10.12 -18.82 3.81
C GLN A 37 11.11 -17.94 4.58
N SER A 38 11.01 -18.06 5.90
CA SER A 38 12.14 -17.96 6.81
C SER A 38 12.79 -16.59 7.04
N ASN A 39 12.08 -15.45 6.99
CA ASN A 39 12.59 -14.23 7.65
C ASN A 39 11.59 -13.08 7.93
N ASN A 40 10.27 -13.31 7.98
CA ASN A 40 9.30 -12.24 8.29
C ASN A 40 9.33 -11.02 7.33
N MET A 41 9.99 -11.13 6.17
CA MET A 41 10.04 -10.12 5.12
C MET A 41 9.09 -10.55 4.00
N CYS A 42 7.79 -10.36 4.24
CA CYS A 42 6.79 -10.44 3.19
C CYS A 42 6.56 -9.01 2.69
N SER A 43 7.02 -8.72 1.48
CA SER A 43 6.75 -7.45 0.83
C SER A 43 5.26 -7.37 0.48
N ILE A 44 4.67 -6.18 0.60
CA ILE A 44 3.24 -6.01 0.38
C ILE A 44 3.05 -4.80 -0.52
N GLU A 45 2.38 -5.03 -1.64
CA GLU A 45 1.94 -3.99 -2.53
C GLU A 45 0.74 -3.28 -1.94
N VAL A 46 0.80 -1.96 -1.99
CA VAL A 46 -0.32 -1.06 -1.73
C VAL A 46 -0.88 -0.65 -3.09
N LEU A 47 -2.12 -1.07 -3.36
CA LEU A 47 -2.80 -0.79 -4.61
C LEU A 47 -3.95 0.19 -4.38
N VAL A 48 -4.16 1.09 -5.33
CA VAL A 48 -5.29 2.04 -5.37
C VAL A 48 -5.94 2.01 -6.76
N PRO A 49 -7.19 2.49 -6.91
CA PRO A 49 -7.80 2.70 -8.21
C PRO A 49 -6.96 3.67 -9.04
N GLU A 50 -6.87 3.43 -10.34
CA GLU A 50 -6.13 4.30 -11.28
C GLU A 50 -6.51 5.79 -11.18
N SER A 51 -7.78 6.10 -10.93
CA SER A 51 -8.26 7.47 -10.75
C SER A 51 -7.69 8.18 -9.51
N GLU A 52 -7.26 7.43 -8.50
CA GLU A 52 -6.83 7.94 -7.20
C GLU A 52 -5.30 7.88 -7.03
N VAL A 53 -4.57 7.48 -8.07
CA VAL A 53 -3.10 7.27 -8.01
C VAL A 53 -2.35 8.55 -7.65
N ASP A 54 -2.75 9.67 -8.25
CA ASP A 54 -2.11 10.96 -8.05
C ASP A 54 -2.26 11.42 -6.59
N GLU A 55 -3.48 11.43 -6.10
CA GLU A 55 -3.84 11.78 -4.71
C GLU A 55 -3.15 10.84 -3.70
N ALA A 56 -3.14 9.53 -3.97
CA ALA A 56 -2.45 8.56 -3.12
C ALA A 56 -0.95 8.83 -3.03
N LEU A 57 -0.31 9.17 -4.16
CA LEU A 57 1.12 9.52 -4.19
C LEU A 57 1.40 10.81 -3.42
N GLU A 58 0.55 11.83 -3.54
CA GLU A 58 0.69 13.06 -2.76
C GLU A 58 0.63 12.78 -1.26
N ILE A 59 -0.35 11.99 -0.81
CA ILE A 59 -0.49 11.61 0.61
C ILE A 59 0.73 10.82 1.08
N ILE A 60 1.20 9.82 0.31
CA ILE A 60 2.36 9.00 0.68
C ILE A 60 3.64 9.84 0.78
N ASN A 61 3.85 10.80 -0.12
CA ASN A 61 5.03 11.66 -0.09
C ASN A 61 5.01 12.68 1.05
N ASN A 62 3.83 12.98 1.60
CA ASN A 62 3.64 13.93 2.71
C ASN A 62 3.41 13.25 4.08
N ALA A 63 3.54 11.91 4.16
CA ALA A 63 3.21 11.06 5.32
C ALA A 63 4.35 10.73 6.30
#